data_AF-A0A1I5ZSA8-F1
#
_entry.id   AF-A0A1I5ZSA8-F1
#
_cell.length_a   1.000
_cell.length_b   1.000
_cell.length_c   1.000
_cell.angle_alpha   90.00
_cell.angle_beta   90.00
_cell.angle_gamma   90.00
#
_symmetry.space_group_name_H-M   'P 1'
#
loop_
_entity.id
_entity.type
_entity.pdbx_description
1 polymer ?
#
loop_
_entity_poly.entity_id
_entity_poly.type
_entity_poly.pdbx_seq_one_letter_code
_entity_poly.pdbx_strand_id
1 'polypeptide(L)'
;MSESPPLASKKCPNCQQWSIWQQSPNDRCEHCGELLDPQALKSAAAREELANQKMPSVVLMEINPEDGPVKRFFKTIVRGGQLAFAAILSFIVWVVAVVAG
;
A
#
# COMPACT_ATOMS: atom_id res chain seq x y z
N MET A 1 -9.92 11.95 25.24
CA MET A 1 -9.62 10.72 25.97
C MET A 1 -8.20 10.33 25.57
N SER A 2 -7.27 10.37 26.52
CA SER A 2 -5.86 10.08 26.28
C SER A 2 -5.68 8.57 26.25
N GLU A 3 -5.70 7.98 25.05
CA GLU A 3 -5.45 6.56 24.86
C GLU A 3 -3.96 6.31 25.15
N SER A 4 -3.63 5.85 26.36
CA SER A 4 -2.27 5.43 26.70
C SER A 4 -1.91 4.23 25.82
N PRO A 5 -0.88 4.32 24.97
CA PRO A 5 -0.50 3.21 24.11
C PRO A 5 -0.11 1.99 24.96
N PRO A 6 -0.37 0.75 24.49
CA PRO A 6 0.06 -0.45 25.20
C PRO A 6 1.57 -0.40 25.40
N LEU A 7 2.01 -0.46 26.66
CA LEU A 7 3.42 -0.47 27.03
C LEU A 7 4.02 -1.83 26.62
N ALA A 8 4.54 -1.92 25.41
CA ALA A 8 5.39 -3.04 25.02
C ALA A 8 6.81 -2.79 25.57
N SER A 9 7.54 -3.85 25.89
CA SER A 9 8.96 -3.75 26.24
C SER A 9 9.78 -4.57 25.25
N LYS A 10 10.96 -4.06 24.91
CA LYS A 10 11.87 -4.73 23.98
C LYS A 10 13.29 -4.68 24.52
N LYS A 11 14.02 -5.78 24.32
CA LYS A 11 15.42 -5.89 24.73
C LYS A 11 16.31 -5.15 23.72
N CYS A 12 17.15 -4.25 24.22
CA CYS A 12 18.12 -3.53 23.39
C CYS A 12 19.21 -4.50 22.87
N PRO A 13 19.54 -4.48 21.57
CA PRO A 13 20.61 -5.31 21.02
C PRO A 13 22.03 -4.90 21.46
N ASN A 14 22.22 -3.66 21.93
CA ASN A 14 23.52 -3.12 22.32
C ASN A 14 23.84 -3.36 23.82
N CYS A 15 22.99 -2.85 24.73
CA CYS A 15 23.21 -3.00 26.17
C CYS A 15 22.51 -4.20 26.80
N GLN A 16 21.69 -4.95 26.04
CA GLN A 16 20.95 -6.13 26.50
C GLN A 16 19.95 -5.89 27.63
N GLN A 17 19.66 -4.63 27.96
CA GLN A 17 18.62 -4.27 28.93
C GLN A 17 17.27 -4.13 28.24
N TRP A 18 16.20 -4.37 29.00
CA TRP A 18 14.83 -4.16 28.55
C TRP A 18 14.49 -2.68 28.71
N SER A 19 14.01 -2.04 27.65
CA SER A 19 13.45 -0.71 27.73
C SER A 19 12.03 -0.67 27.19
N ILE A 20 11.32 0.41 27.52
CA ILE A 20 9.98 0.66 27.01
C ILE A 20 10.05 0.81 25.48
N TRP A 21 9.10 0.21 24.79
CA TRP A 21 8.98 0.22 23.34
C TRP A 21 7.59 0.68 22.94
N GLN A 22 7.51 1.78 22.20
CA GLN A 22 6.26 2.42 21.75
C GLN A 22 5.93 2.02 20.31
N GLN A 23 6.57 0.97 19.79
CA GLN A 23 6.44 0.50 18.40
C GLN A 23 6.86 1.55 17.35
N SER A 24 7.66 2.56 17.75
CA SER A 24 8.18 3.54 16.82
C SER A 24 9.52 3.06 16.25
N PRO A 25 9.80 3.26 14.94
CA PRO A 25 11.09 2.94 14.33
C PRO A 25 12.25 3.75 14.93
N ASN A 26 11.94 4.90 15.53
CA ASN A 26 12.92 5.81 16.13
C ASN A 26 13.09 5.63 17.65
N ASP A 27 12.45 4.60 18.24
CA ASP A 27 12.57 4.35 19.67
C ASP A 27 14.03 4.07 20.06
N ARG A 28 14.46 4.72 21.14
CA ARG A 28 15.80 4.61 21.71
C ARG A 28 15.76 3.92 23.06
N CYS A 29 16.85 3.26 23.41
CA CYS A 29 17.01 2.65 24.72
C CYS A 29 17.18 3.72 25.80
N GLU A 30 16.43 3.61 26.89
CA GLU A 30 16.52 4.50 28.06
C GLU A 30 17.86 4.40 28.81
N HIS A 31 18.60 3.30 28.61
CA HIS A 31 19.85 3.05 29.32
C HIS A 31 21.10 3.48 28.54
N CYS A 32 21.15 3.20 27.24
CA CYS A 32 22.32 3.48 26.40
C CYS A 32 22.10 4.53 25.32
N GLY A 33 20.86 4.98 25.08
CA GLY A 33 20.52 5.97 24.05
C GLY A 33 20.57 5.46 22.60
N GLU A 34 20.99 4.20 22.41
CA GLU A 34 21.07 3.56 21.08
C GLU A 34 19.67 3.23 20.54
N LEU A 35 19.56 3.10 19.22
CA LEU A 35 18.33 2.66 18.56
C LEU A 35 17.92 1.27 19.03
N LEU A 36 16.67 1.15 19.48
CA LEU A 36 16.14 -0.10 20.01
C LEU A 36 15.86 -1.13 18.91
N ASP A 37 15.52 -0.64 17.72
CA ASP A 37 15.31 -1.46 16.53
C ASP A 37 15.88 -0.81 15.25
N PRO A 38 17.17 -1.01 14.97
CA PRO A 38 17.78 -0.51 13.74
C PRO A 38 17.21 -1.17 12.48
N GLN A 39 16.61 -2.35 12.58
CA GLN A 39 15.97 -3.01 11.43
C GLN A 39 14.62 -2.36 11.13
N ALA A 40 13.80 -2.07 12.15
CA ALA A 40 12.55 -1.35 11.97
C ALA A 40 12.78 0.02 11.31
N LEU A 41 13.81 0.76 11.73
CA LEU A 41 14.19 2.02 11.09
C LEU A 41 14.52 1.86 9.61
N LYS A 42 15.34 0.87 9.24
CA LYS A 42 15.65 0.57 7.83
C LYS A 42 14.40 0.19 7.04
N SER A 43 13.53 -0.61 7.64
CA SER A 43 12.27 -1.02 6.99
C SER A 43 11.29 0.13 6.83
N ALA A 44 11.25 1.07 7.79
CA ALA A 44 10.44 2.27 7.71
C ALA A 44 10.97 3.21 6.63
N ALA A 45 12.28 3.44 6.57
CA ALA A 45 12.92 4.21 5.51
C ALA A 45 12.67 3.60 4.13
N ALA A 46 12.80 2.27 3.98
CA ALA A 46 12.48 1.60 2.72
C ALA A 46 11.00 1.73 2.34
N ARG A 47 10.08 1.70 3.32
CA ARG A 47 8.65 1.96 3.07
C ARG A 47 8.39 3.41 2.70
N GLU A 48 9.07 4.36 3.31
CA GLU A 48 9.01 5.77 2.95
C GLU A 48 9.56 6.00 1.54
N GLU A 49 10.67 5.36 1.17
CA GLU A 49 11.20 5.38 -0.20
C GLU A 49 10.22 4.77 -1.21
N LEU A 50 9.55 3.67 -0.87
CA LEU A 50 8.52 3.06 -1.72
C LEU A 50 7.23 3.91 -1.79
N ALA A 51 6.87 4.60 -0.72
CA ALA A 51 5.74 5.53 -0.71
C ALA A 51 6.05 6.82 -1.48
N ASN A 52 7.31 7.31 -1.41
CA ASN A 52 7.81 8.45 -2.17
C ASN A 52 8.16 8.11 -3.61
N GLN A 53 8.39 6.82 -3.92
CA GLN A 53 8.23 6.28 -5.26
C GLN A 53 6.74 6.28 -5.58
N LYS A 54 6.24 7.53 -5.75
CA LYS A 54 5.03 7.98 -6.39
C LYS A 54 4.34 6.79 -7.02
N MET A 55 3.41 6.19 -6.27
CA MET A 55 2.55 5.12 -6.78
C MET A 55 2.20 5.52 -8.21
N PRO A 56 2.64 4.79 -9.26
CA PRO A 56 2.30 5.15 -10.62
C PRO A 56 0.78 5.23 -10.59
N SER A 57 0.26 6.45 -10.75
CA SER A 57 -1.10 6.85 -10.40
C SER A 57 -2.13 6.28 -11.36
N VAL A 58 -1.81 5.13 -11.93
CA VAL A 58 -2.51 4.48 -12.98
C VAL A 58 -2.12 3.02 -12.92
N VAL A 59 -3.06 2.26 -12.38
CA VAL A 59 -3.48 0.99 -12.99
C VAL A 59 -4.04 1.27 -14.41
N LEU A 60 -3.38 2.11 -15.22
CA LEU A 60 -3.40 2.02 -16.67
C LEU A 60 -2.16 1.20 -16.95
N MET A 61 -2.37 -0.05 -17.30
CA MET A 61 -1.39 -0.82 -18.02
C MET A 61 -0.71 0.08 -19.07
N GLU A 62 0.55 0.42 -18.84
CA GLU A 62 1.35 1.21 -19.77
C GLU A 62 1.30 0.44 -21.09
N ILE A 63 0.78 1.09 -22.13
CA ILE A 63 0.87 0.57 -23.49
C ILE A 63 2.25 1.02 -23.93
N ASN A 64 3.24 0.16 -23.70
CA ASN A 64 4.57 0.39 -24.21
C ASN A 64 4.47 0.43 -25.75
N PRO A 65 4.90 1.51 -26.42
CA PRO A 65 4.86 1.61 -27.89
C PRO A 65 5.75 0.59 -28.61
N GLU A 66 6.53 -0.20 -27.86
CA GLU A 66 7.41 -1.29 -28.33
C GLU A 66 6.67 -2.64 -28.52
N ASP A 67 5.42 -2.77 -28.07
CA ASP A 67 4.62 -3.99 -28.28
C ASP A 67 4.08 -4.00 -29.72
N GLY A 68 4.46 -5.01 -30.50
CA GLY A 68 4.05 -5.18 -31.90
C GLY A 68 2.54 -4.99 -32.14
N PRO A 69 2.14 -4.53 -33.34
CA PRO A 69 0.80 -3.99 -33.63
C PRO A 69 -0.37 -4.91 -33.24
N VAL A 70 -0.14 -6.23 -33.23
CA VAL A 70 -1.10 -7.26 -32.83
C VAL A 70 -1.49 -7.17 -31.34
N LYS A 71 -0.53 -6.97 -30.43
CA LYS A 71 -0.81 -6.87 -28.98
C LYS A 71 -1.59 -5.60 -28.63
N ARG A 72 -1.30 -4.49 -29.33
CA ARG A 72 -2.00 -3.21 -29.16
C ARG A 72 -3.47 -3.30 -29.55
N PHE A 73 -3.79 -4.02 -30.61
CA PHE A 73 -5.17 -4.26 -31.05
C PHE A 73 -5.95 -5.11 -30.04
N PHE A 74 -5.38 -6.24 -29.59
CA PHE A 74 -6.01 -7.11 -28.58
C PHE A 74 -6.25 -6.38 -27.26
N LYS A 75 -5.29 -5.60 -26.77
CA LYS A 75 -5.42 -4.84 -25.52
C LYS A 75 -6.48 -3.73 -25.62
N THR A 76 -6.69 -3.17 -26.81
CA THR A 76 -7.77 -2.20 -27.08
C THR A 76 -9.14 -2.89 -27.13
N ILE A 77 -9.23 -4.07 -27.74
CA ILE A 77 -10.47 -4.88 -27.74
C ILE A 77 -10.85 -5.31 -26.33
N VAL A 78 -9.88 -5.78 -25.52
CA VAL A 78 -10.15 -6.20 -24.13
C VAL A 78 -10.59 -5.02 -23.27
N ARG A 79 -9.97 -3.83 -23.42
CA ARG A 79 -10.43 -2.60 -22.74
C ARG A 79 -11.82 -2.17 -23.20
N GLY A 80 -12.12 -2.26 -24.50
CA GLY A 80 -13.45 -2.00 -25.04
C GLY A 80 -14.50 -2.99 -24.51
N GLY A 81 -14.14 -4.27 -24.40
CA GLY A 81 -15.00 -5.32 -23.84
C GLY A 81 -15.32 -5.10 -22.36
N GLN A 82 -14.34 -4.70 -21.55
CA GLN A 82 -14.59 -4.37 -20.14
C GLN A 82 -15.53 -3.17 -19.97
N LEU A 83 -15.35 -2.11 -20.76
CA LEU A 83 -16.26 -0.96 -20.75
C LEU A 83 -17.66 -1.33 -21.22
N ALA A 84 -17.78 -2.12 -22.28
CA ALA A 84 -19.06 -2.60 -22.77
C ALA A 84 -19.77 -3.49 -21.73
N PHE A 85 -19.04 -4.40 -21.08
CA PHE A 85 -19.58 -5.27 -20.04
C PHE A 85 -20.04 -4.46 -18.81
N ALA A 86 -19.23 -3.51 -18.34
CA ALA A 86 -19.60 -2.62 -17.25
C ALA A 86 -20.84 -1.77 -17.60
N ALA A 87 -20.93 -1.26 -18.84
CA ALA A 87 -22.09 -0.52 -19.32
C ALA A 87 -23.35 -1.40 -19.36
N ILE A 88 -23.24 -2.63 -19.85
CA ILE A 88 -24.35 -3.59 -19.88
C ILE A 88 -24.82 -3.94 -18.47
N LEU A 89 -23.90 -4.27 -17.55
CA LEU A 89 -24.27 -4.57 -16.16
C LEU A 89 -24.91 -3.37 -15.47
N SER A 90 -24.34 -2.18 -15.64
CA SER A 90 -24.92 -0.95 -15.08
C SER A 90 -26.32 -0.69 -15.63
N PHE A 91 -26.54 -0.95 -16.92
CA PHE A 91 -27.84 -0.81 -17.55
C PHE A 91 -28.86 -1.83 -17.00
N ILE A 92 -28.47 -3.10 -16.86
CA ILE A 92 -29.33 -4.14 -16.28
C ILE A 92 -29.72 -3.79 -14.85
N VAL A 93 -28.75 -3.39 -14.01
CA VAL A 93 -29.01 -3.00 -12.62
C VAL A 93 -29.97 -1.80 -12.56
N TRP A 94 -29.79 -0.81 -13.44
CA TRP A 94 -30.69 0.34 -13.53
C TRP A 94 -32.12 -0.07 -13.91
N VAL A 95 -32.28 -0.94 -14.92
CA VAL A 95 -33.61 -1.46 -15.32
C VAL A 95 -34.27 -2.20 -14.17
N VAL A 96 -33.55 -3.09 -13.49
CA VAL A 96 -34.08 -3.82 -12.33
C VAL A 96 -34.49 -2.86 -11.21
N ALA A 97 -33.68 -1.84 -10.93
CA ALA A 97 -33.99 -0.84 -9.90
C ALA A 97 -35.25 -0.02 -10.23
N VAL A 98 -35.44 0.37 -11.50
CA VAL A 98 -36.65 1.08 -11.96
C VAL A 98 -37.90 0.19 -11.93
N VAL A 99 -37.76 -1.11 -12.17
CA VAL A 99 -38.89 -2.06 -12.13
C VAL A 99 -39.23 -2.47 -10.70
N ALA A 100 -38.26 -2.54 -9.80
CA ALA A 100 -38.44 -2.94 -8.41
C ALA A 100 -38.79 -1.78 -7.46
N GLY A 101 -38.53 -0.54 -7.85
CA GLY A 101 -38.92 0.68 -7.14
C GLY A 101 -40.28 1.19 -7.60
#